data_AF-A0A2U1UXZ9-F1
#
_entry.id   AF-A0A2U1UXZ9-F1
#
_cell.length_a   1.000
_cell.length_b   1.000
_cell.length_c   1.000
_cell.angle_alpha   90.00
_cell.angle_beta   90.00
_cell.angle_gamma   90.00
#
_symmetry.space_group_name_H-M   'P 1'
#
loop_
_entity.id
_entity.type
_entity.pdbx_description
1 polymer ?
#
loop_
_entity_poly.entity_id
_entity_poly.type
_entity_poly.pdbx_seq_one_letter_code
_entity_poly.pdbx_strand_id
1 'polypeptide(L)'
;GTDPPAVVFRYAPGRGQEHARALLQGYRGIVQCDGYAAYKALAGEVTLAFCWAHVRRGFFDLVKGGAAPIASEALQRIAALYAIEAEIRGRPALERLAVRQARSRPLVAELFTWLEAQLTRLPRSSPTAEAIRYALNHRTGLEQFLHDGRIEIDNNTVERAIRPICLSRKNALFASGDDGGARWAAIASLVETCKLNGVDPQRYFTDLLTRLVNGWPNSRIDELMPWCWASASEQTSSAPA
;
A
#
# COMPACT_ATOMS: atom_id res chain seq x y z
N GLY A 1 3.19 -4.15 -12.33
CA GLY A 1 3.31 -4.42 -13.78
C GLY A 1 4.51 -5.31 -13.97
N THR A 2 5.10 -5.30 -15.16
CA THR A 2 6.42 -5.90 -15.41
C THR A 2 7.56 -4.93 -15.18
N ASP A 3 7.27 -3.63 -15.07
CA ASP A 3 8.26 -2.61 -14.75
C ASP A 3 8.93 -2.87 -13.40
N PRO A 4 10.20 -2.50 -13.23
CA PRO A 4 10.91 -2.67 -11.98
C PRO A 4 10.16 -2.02 -10.81
N PRO A 5 10.15 -2.67 -9.63
CA PRO A 5 9.46 -2.12 -8.47
C PRO A 5 10.19 -0.86 -7.96
N ALA A 6 9.41 0.16 -7.62
CA ALA A 6 9.93 1.41 -7.08
C ALA A 6 9.06 1.91 -5.92
N VAL A 7 9.68 2.64 -5.00
CA VAL A 7 9.00 3.41 -3.96
C VAL A 7 9.23 4.89 -4.21
N VAL A 8 8.14 5.66 -4.16
CA VAL A 8 8.20 7.12 -4.20
C VAL A 8 7.52 7.67 -2.96
N PHE A 9 8.29 8.37 -2.15
CA PHE A 9 7.78 9.29 -1.15
C PHE A 9 7.71 10.68 -1.75
N ARG A 10 6.58 11.36 -1.51
CA ARG A 10 6.41 12.77 -1.87
C ARG A 10 6.12 13.55 -0.60
N TYR A 11 6.89 14.60 -0.39
CA TYR A 11 6.62 15.58 0.66
C TYR A 11 5.43 16.47 0.27
N ALA A 12 4.60 16.79 1.25
CA ALA A 12 3.57 17.81 1.15
C ALA A 12 3.45 18.53 2.51
N PRO A 13 3.22 19.86 2.52
CA PRO A 13 3.05 20.63 3.76
C PRO A 13 1.72 20.34 4.47
N GLY A 14 0.82 19.60 3.83
CA GLY A 14 -0.48 19.22 4.37
C GLY A 14 -0.92 17.82 3.92
N ARG A 15 -2.15 17.47 4.28
CA ARG A 15 -2.78 16.18 3.94
C ARG A 15 -4.07 16.32 3.12
N GLY A 16 -4.34 17.52 2.60
CA GLY A 16 -5.54 17.79 1.82
C GLY A 16 -5.57 17.05 0.48
N GLN A 17 -6.76 17.04 -0.13
CA GLN A 17 -7.04 16.36 -1.40
C GLN A 17 -6.17 16.90 -2.56
N GLU A 18 -5.78 18.16 -2.50
CA GLU A 18 -4.91 18.84 -3.46
C GLU A 18 -3.56 18.13 -3.61
N HIS A 19 -3.01 17.59 -2.52
CA HIS A 19 -1.73 16.88 -2.54
C HIS A 19 -1.88 15.47 -3.12
N ALA A 20 -2.98 14.78 -2.85
CA ALA A 20 -3.28 13.49 -3.47
C ALA A 20 -3.48 13.63 -4.99
N ARG A 21 -4.20 14.68 -5.41
CA ARG A 21 -4.36 15.04 -6.83
C ARG A 21 -3.04 15.36 -7.51
N ALA A 22 -2.21 16.17 -6.87
CA ALA A 22 -0.89 16.51 -7.41
C ALA A 22 0.03 15.27 -7.50
N LEU A 23 -0.03 14.36 -6.53
CA LEU A 23 0.75 13.11 -6.52
C LEU A 23 0.36 12.18 -7.67
N LEU A 24 -0.93 12.05 -7.94
CA LEU A 24 -1.47 11.07 -8.88
C LEU A 24 -1.94 11.72 -10.20
N GLN A 25 -1.47 12.93 -10.49
CA GLN A 25 -1.86 13.67 -11.68
C GLN A 25 -1.53 12.86 -12.95
N GLY A 26 -2.53 12.66 -13.80
CA GLY A 26 -2.39 11.90 -15.05
C GLY A 26 -2.34 10.38 -14.87
N TYR A 27 -2.25 9.86 -13.63
CA TYR A 27 -2.34 8.44 -13.37
C TYR A 27 -3.77 7.93 -13.58
N ARG A 28 -3.90 6.73 -14.17
CA ARG A 28 -5.18 6.09 -14.52
C ARG A 28 -5.26 4.62 -14.10
N GLY A 29 -4.35 4.18 -13.22
CA GLY A 29 -4.27 2.79 -12.77
C GLY A 29 -4.98 2.53 -11.45
N ILE A 30 -4.48 1.54 -10.72
CA ILE A 30 -5.01 1.13 -9.41
C ILE A 30 -4.29 1.91 -8.31
N VAL A 31 -5.07 2.50 -7.41
CA VAL A 31 -4.56 3.15 -6.20
C VAL A 31 -5.10 2.37 -5.01
N GLN A 32 -4.22 1.63 -4.34
CA GLN A 32 -4.57 0.92 -3.13
C GLN A 32 -4.29 1.78 -1.89
N CYS A 33 -5.31 2.04 -1.08
CA CYS A 33 -5.21 2.93 0.08
C CYS A 33 -6.04 2.46 1.30
N ASP A 34 -5.90 3.18 2.41
CA ASP A 34 -6.55 2.97 3.70
C ASP A 34 -8.00 3.50 3.77
N GLY A 35 -8.53 3.99 2.66
CA GLY A 35 -9.85 4.64 2.62
C GLY A 35 -9.84 6.08 3.13
N TYR A 36 -8.67 6.71 3.29
CA TYR A 36 -8.59 8.13 3.63
C TYR A 36 -9.32 9.01 2.61
N ALA A 37 -10.10 9.97 3.11
CA ALA A 37 -11.04 10.76 2.32
C ALA A 37 -10.39 11.52 1.16
N ALA A 38 -9.14 11.96 1.30
CA ALA A 38 -8.41 12.66 0.25
C ALA A 38 -8.27 11.84 -1.04
N TYR A 39 -8.09 10.51 -0.94
CA TYR A 39 -8.00 9.64 -2.11
C TYR A 39 -9.36 9.38 -2.74
N LYS A 40 -10.46 9.44 -1.99
CA LYS A 40 -11.82 9.28 -2.53
C LYS A 40 -12.18 10.37 -3.54
N ALA A 41 -11.57 11.55 -3.42
CA ALA A 41 -11.73 12.62 -4.41
C ALA A 41 -11.23 12.22 -5.80
N LEU A 42 -10.38 11.19 -5.91
CA LEU A 42 -9.85 10.66 -7.17
C LEU A 42 -10.72 9.55 -7.79
N ALA A 43 -11.84 9.21 -7.15
CA ALA A 43 -12.77 8.23 -7.69
C ALA A 43 -13.25 8.63 -9.09
N GLY A 44 -13.21 7.69 -10.04
CA GLY A 44 -13.55 7.93 -11.44
C GLY A 44 -12.34 8.28 -12.32
N GLU A 45 -11.24 8.78 -11.74
CA GLU A 45 -9.97 8.95 -12.46
C GLU A 45 -9.06 7.73 -12.33
N VAL A 46 -9.14 7.04 -11.18
CA VAL A 46 -8.36 5.84 -10.84
C VAL A 46 -9.28 4.75 -10.28
N THR A 47 -8.80 3.51 -10.30
CA THR A 47 -9.45 2.40 -9.58
C THR A 47 -8.99 2.40 -8.13
N LEU A 48 -9.87 2.81 -7.21
CA LEU A 48 -9.58 2.81 -5.77
C LEU A 48 -9.79 1.42 -5.16
N ALA A 49 -8.72 0.82 -4.65
CA ALA A 49 -8.77 -0.42 -3.87
C ALA A 49 -8.56 -0.12 -2.39
N PHE A 50 -9.47 -0.58 -1.53
CA PHE A 50 -9.38 -0.30 -0.10
C PHE A 50 -8.81 -1.49 0.68
N CYS A 51 -8.09 -1.16 1.75
CA CYS A 51 -7.38 -2.12 2.57
C CYS A 51 -8.30 -2.79 3.61
N TRP A 52 -8.40 -4.12 3.57
CA TRP A 52 -9.16 -4.90 4.55
C TRP A 52 -8.56 -4.86 5.96
N ALA A 53 -7.26 -4.58 6.10
CA ALA A 53 -6.64 -4.47 7.43
C ALA A 53 -7.23 -3.31 8.25
N HIS A 54 -7.68 -2.23 7.61
CA HIS A 54 -8.35 -1.10 8.28
C HIS A 54 -9.74 -1.48 8.77
N VAL A 55 -10.52 -2.19 7.95
CA VAL A 55 -11.82 -2.74 8.35
C VAL A 55 -11.64 -3.69 9.54
N ARG A 56 -10.68 -4.62 9.44
CA ARG A 56 -10.35 -5.58 10.50
C ARG A 56 -9.96 -4.88 11.81
N ARG A 57 -9.17 -3.80 11.74
CA ARG A 57 -8.72 -3.03 12.91
C ARG A 57 -9.90 -2.47 13.69
N GLY A 58 -10.89 -1.90 13.02
CA GLY A 58 -12.10 -1.38 13.65
C GLY A 58 -12.84 -2.44 14.50
N PHE A 59 -13.03 -3.65 13.96
CA PHE A 59 -13.65 -4.74 14.73
C PHE A 59 -12.74 -5.28 15.84
N PHE A 60 -11.43 -5.35 15.59
CA PHE A 60 -10.45 -5.81 16.58
C PHE A 60 -10.42 -4.91 17.82
N ASP A 61 -10.44 -3.59 17.63
CA ASP A 61 -10.41 -2.63 18.75
C ASP A 61 -11.68 -2.75 19.63
N LEU A 62 -12.83 -3.10 19.04
CA LEU A 62 -14.06 -3.37 19.79
C LEU A 62 -13.94 -4.63 20.66
N VAL A 63 -13.40 -5.72 20.12
CA VAL A 63 -13.19 -6.97 20.87
C VAL A 63 -12.17 -6.78 21.99
N LYS A 64 -11.12 -5.97 21.76
CA LYS A 64 -10.16 -5.60 22.80
C LYS A 64 -10.81 -4.83 23.94
N GLY A 65 -11.85 -4.05 23.64
CA GLY A 65 -12.64 -3.28 24.62
C GLY A 65 -13.62 -4.10 25.45
N GLY A 66 -13.85 -5.37 25.12
CA GLY A 66 -14.73 -6.27 25.87
C GLY A 66 -15.53 -7.24 24.99
N ALA A 67 -16.58 -7.82 25.57
CA ALA A 67 -17.44 -8.77 24.85
C ALA A 67 -18.20 -8.07 23.71
N ALA A 68 -17.80 -8.36 22.47
CA ALA A 68 -18.42 -7.83 21.27
C ALA A 68 -18.72 -8.96 20.26
N PRO A 69 -19.81 -9.74 20.44
CA PRO A 69 -20.08 -10.95 19.64
C PRO A 69 -20.13 -10.70 18.14
N ILE A 70 -20.76 -9.59 17.71
CA ILE A 70 -20.81 -9.19 16.30
C ILE A 70 -19.42 -8.84 15.77
N ALA A 71 -18.60 -8.13 16.54
CA ALA A 71 -17.24 -7.81 16.11
C ALA A 71 -16.36 -9.08 16.01
N SER A 72 -16.51 -10.01 16.96
CA SER A 72 -15.82 -11.31 16.92
C SER A 72 -16.19 -12.13 15.68
N GLU A 73 -17.48 -12.23 15.36
CA GLU A 73 -17.97 -12.92 14.15
C GLU A 73 -17.44 -12.25 12.87
N ALA A 74 -17.44 -10.91 12.81
CA ALA A 74 -16.86 -10.17 11.69
C ALA A 74 -15.37 -10.49 11.51
N LEU A 75 -14.60 -10.57 12.60
CA LEU A 75 -13.18 -10.95 12.55
C LEU A 75 -12.97 -12.38 12.04
N GLN A 76 -13.82 -13.33 12.44
CA GLN A 76 -13.74 -14.72 11.95
C GLN A 76 -14.00 -14.80 10.44
N ARG A 77 -15.03 -14.10 9.95
CA ARG A 77 -15.35 -14.01 8.52
C ARG A 77 -14.21 -13.37 7.72
N ILE A 78 -13.62 -12.29 8.24
CA ILE A 78 -12.45 -11.65 7.63
C ILE A 78 -11.24 -12.60 7.66
N ALA A 79 -11.02 -13.34 8.76
CA ALA A 79 -9.91 -14.28 8.87
C ALA A 79 -9.96 -15.39 7.81
N ALA A 80 -11.16 -15.86 7.44
CA ALA A 80 -11.33 -16.81 6.34
C ALA A 80 -10.82 -16.27 5.00
N LEU A 81 -11.01 -14.97 4.72
CA LEU A 81 -10.44 -14.31 3.54
C LEU A 81 -8.91 -14.30 3.60
N TYR A 82 -8.33 -13.94 4.75
CA TYR A 82 -6.88 -13.93 4.92
C TYR A 82 -6.24 -15.32 4.83
N ALA A 83 -6.95 -16.37 5.23
CA ALA A 83 -6.49 -17.75 5.05
C ALA A 83 -6.33 -18.10 3.56
N ILE A 84 -7.33 -17.76 2.74
CA ILE A 84 -7.25 -17.93 1.27
C ILE A 84 -6.08 -17.11 0.71
N GLU A 85 -5.94 -15.84 1.11
CA GLU A 85 -4.87 -14.97 0.62
C GLU A 85 -3.48 -15.46 1.00
N ALA A 86 -3.33 -16.12 2.15
CA ALA A 86 -2.06 -16.72 2.55
C ALA A 86 -1.64 -17.87 1.62
N GLU A 87 -2.59 -18.67 1.14
CA GLU A 87 -2.32 -19.78 0.21
C GLU A 87 -1.89 -19.32 -1.19
N ILE A 88 -2.46 -18.20 -1.67
CA ILE A 88 -2.25 -17.71 -3.04
C ILE A 88 -1.20 -16.59 -3.14
N ARG A 89 -0.63 -16.15 -2.01
CA ARG A 89 0.37 -15.09 -2.01
C ARG A 89 1.61 -15.48 -2.82
N GLY A 90 2.07 -14.56 -3.67
CA GLY A 90 3.21 -14.79 -4.56
C GLY A 90 2.88 -15.57 -5.83
N ARG A 91 1.65 -16.09 -5.98
CA ARG A 91 1.20 -16.70 -7.24
C ARG A 91 0.95 -15.64 -8.32
N PRO A 92 0.98 -16.01 -9.62
CA PRO A 92 0.60 -15.14 -10.71
C PRO A 92 -0.78 -14.50 -10.53
N ALA A 93 -0.95 -13.27 -11.02
CA ALA A 93 -2.19 -12.50 -10.85
C ALA A 93 -3.43 -13.25 -11.36
N LEU A 94 -3.32 -13.96 -12.50
CA LEU A 94 -4.45 -14.73 -13.05
C LEU A 94 -4.85 -15.92 -12.16
N GLU A 95 -3.89 -16.62 -11.57
CA GLU A 95 -4.17 -17.71 -10.62
C GLU A 95 -4.84 -17.18 -9.35
N ARG A 96 -4.33 -16.07 -8.81
CA ARG A 96 -4.93 -15.40 -7.65
C ARG A 96 -6.37 -15.01 -7.93
N LEU A 97 -6.63 -14.43 -9.10
CA LEU A 97 -7.97 -14.01 -9.52
C LEU A 97 -8.92 -15.21 -9.61
N ALA A 98 -8.50 -16.32 -10.22
CA ALA A 98 -9.32 -17.53 -10.33
C ALA A 98 -9.71 -18.08 -8.95
N VAL A 99 -8.76 -18.18 -8.03
CA VAL A 99 -9.03 -18.63 -6.65
C VAL A 99 -9.98 -17.68 -5.92
N ARG A 100 -9.77 -16.37 -6.05
CA ARG A 100 -10.64 -15.35 -5.42
C ARG A 100 -12.07 -15.41 -5.96
N GLN A 101 -12.26 -15.62 -7.26
CA GLN A 101 -13.59 -15.78 -7.84
C GLN A 101 -14.31 -17.03 -7.30
N ALA A 102 -13.59 -18.14 -7.16
CA ALA A 102 -14.17 -19.40 -6.67
C ALA A 102 -14.43 -19.41 -5.15
N ARG A 103 -13.51 -18.84 -4.34
CA ARG A 103 -13.50 -19.00 -2.89
C ARG A 103 -13.77 -17.71 -2.12
N SER A 104 -13.11 -16.60 -2.46
CA SER A 104 -13.22 -15.34 -1.71
C SER A 104 -14.52 -14.58 -2.01
N ARG A 105 -14.96 -14.57 -3.28
CA ARG A 105 -16.16 -13.85 -3.72
C ARG A 105 -17.44 -14.25 -2.97
N PRO A 106 -17.78 -15.55 -2.80
CA PRO A 106 -18.97 -15.93 -2.02
C PRO A 106 -18.87 -15.49 -0.55
N LEU A 107 -17.68 -15.61 0.06
CA LEU A 107 -17.46 -15.19 1.46
C LEU A 107 -17.60 -13.68 1.66
N VAL A 108 -17.10 -12.88 0.70
CA VAL A 108 -17.26 -11.42 0.74
C VAL A 108 -18.73 -11.03 0.58
N ALA A 109 -19.46 -11.66 -0.34
CA ALA A 109 -20.88 -11.40 -0.52
C ALA A 109 -21.68 -11.75 0.75
N GLU A 110 -21.44 -12.92 1.34
CA GLU A 110 -22.08 -13.35 2.58
C GLU A 110 -21.76 -12.40 3.74
N LEU A 111 -20.49 -11.99 3.88
CA LEU A 111 -20.08 -11.03 4.90
C LEU A 111 -20.82 -9.69 4.76
N PHE A 112 -20.92 -9.13 3.56
CA PHE A 112 -21.62 -7.86 3.36
C PHE A 112 -23.12 -7.96 3.62
N THR A 113 -23.79 -9.02 3.14
CA THR A 113 -25.19 -9.28 3.47
C THR A 113 -25.42 -9.43 4.97
N TRP A 114 -24.53 -10.16 5.66
CA TRP A 114 -24.60 -10.32 7.10
C TRP A 114 -24.37 -8.99 7.84
N LEU A 115 -23.41 -8.16 7.42
CA LEU A 115 -23.14 -6.84 7.99
C LEU A 115 -24.36 -5.91 7.85
N GLU A 116 -25.01 -5.89 6.68
CA GLU A 116 -26.25 -5.14 6.43
C GLU A 116 -27.37 -5.59 7.40
N ALA A 117 -27.54 -6.90 7.58
CA ALA A 117 -28.53 -7.44 8.50
C ALA A 117 -28.23 -7.13 9.98
N GLN A 118 -26.96 -7.10 10.39
CA GLN A 118 -26.60 -6.68 11.75
C GLN A 118 -26.84 -5.19 11.97
N LEU A 119 -26.59 -4.35 10.97
CA LEU A 119 -26.73 -2.90 11.09
C LEU A 119 -28.18 -2.48 11.41
N THR A 120 -29.19 -3.20 10.91
CA THR A 120 -30.61 -2.90 11.19
C THR A 120 -31.00 -3.19 12.64
N ARG A 121 -30.22 -4.01 13.34
CA ARG A 121 -30.49 -4.46 14.71
C ARG A 121 -29.71 -3.68 15.77
N LEU A 122 -28.83 -2.78 15.34
CA LEU A 122 -27.93 -2.05 16.23
C LEU A 122 -28.37 -0.60 16.42
N PRO A 123 -28.20 -0.02 17.63
CA PRO A 123 -28.33 1.40 17.83
C PRO A 123 -27.39 2.17 16.89
N ARG A 124 -27.90 3.24 16.27
CA ARG A 124 -27.14 4.05 15.30
C ARG A 124 -25.80 4.54 15.87
N SER A 125 -25.78 4.96 17.14
CA SER A 125 -24.59 5.47 17.84
C SER A 125 -23.64 4.39 18.37
N SER A 126 -23.96 3.10 18.22
CA SER A 126 -23.09 2.05 18.75
C SER A 126 -21.76 1.99 17.98
N PRO A 127 -20.62 1.79 18.67
CA PRO A 127 -19.31 1.63 18.03
C PRO A 127 -19.28 0.48 17.01
N THR A 128 -19.99 -0.61 17.27
CA THR A 128 -20.15 -1.72 16.32
C THR A 128 -20.86 -1.26 15.05
N ALA A 129 -21.95 -0.49 15.16
CA ALA A 129 -22.65 0.02 13.98
C ALA A 129 -21.77 1.00 13.18
N GLU A 130 -20.87 1.74 13.84
CA GLU A 130 -19.89 2.60 13.16
C GLU A 130 -18.88 1.80 12.36
N ALA A 131 -18.28 0.75 12.94
CA ALA A 131 -17.37 -0.15 12.24
C ALA A 131 -18.04 -0.84 11.04
N ILE A 132 -19.30 -1.27 11.19
CA ILE A 132 -20.09 -1.83 10.10
C ILE A 132 -20.31 -0.80 8.99
N ARG A 133 -20.80 0.41 9.32
CA ARG A 133 -20.99 1.48 8.32
C ARG A 133 -19.69 1.82 7.61
N TYR A 134 -18.57 1.82 8.32
CA TYR A 134 -17.26 2.01 7.69
C TYR A 134 -17.03 0.93 6.62
N ALA A 135 -17.21 -0.36 6.93
CA ALA A 135 -17.07 -1.43 5.93
C ALA A 135 -18.02 -1.25 4.74
N LEU A 136 -19.32 -0.99 5.00
CA LEU A 136 -20.33 -0.82 3.95
C LEU A 136 -20.04 0.38 3.03
N ASN A 137 -19.65 1.52 3.60
CA ASN A 137 -19.31 2.73 2.86
C ASN A 137 -18.07 2.57 1.97
N HIS A 138 -17.28 1.52 2.17
CA HIS A 138 -16.07 1.22 1.40
C HIS A 138 -16.22 -0.06 0.55
N ARG A 139 -17.41 -0.67 0.48
CA ARG A 139 -17.66 -1.94 -0.20
C ARG A 139 -17.07 -1.99 -1.62
N THR A 140 -17.38 -0.99 -2.45
CA THR A 140 -16.90 -0.93 -3.84
C THR A 140 -15.38 -0.99 -3.98
N GLY A 141 -14.63 -0.37 -3.05
CA GLY A 141 -13.17 -0.41 -3.08
C GLY A 141 -12.61 -1.66 -2.39
N LEU A 142 -13.29 -2.20 -1.37
CA LEU A 142 -12.93 -3.44 -0.70
C LEU A 142 -13.12 -4.66 -1.58
N GLU A 143 -14.05 -4.63 -2.53
CA GLU A 143 -14.29 -5.71 -3.50
C GLU A 143 -13.29 -5.71 -4.67
N GLN A 144 -12.49 -4.66 -4.88
CA GLN A 144 -11.59 -4.56 -6.04
C GLN A 144 -10.58 -5.71 -6.14
N PHE A 145 -10.07 -6.22 -5.02
CA PHE A 145 -9.15 -7.36 -5.05
C PHE A 145 -9.76 -8.63 -5.65
N LEU A 146 -11.10 -8.76 -5.64
CA LEU A 146 -11.80 -9.85 -6.30
C LEU A 146 -11.77 -9.71 -7.83
N HIS A 147 -11.60 -8.50 -8.36
CA HIS A 147 -11.66 -8.22 -9.80
C HIS A 147 -10.29 -8.16 -10.47
N ASP A 148 -9.23 -7.94 -9.69
CA ASP A 148 -7.86 -7.86 -10.21
C ASP A 148 -6.86 -8.56 -9.28
N GLY A 149 -6.22 -9.61 -9.79
CA GLY A 149 -5.26 -10.42 -9.04
C GLY A 149 -3.94 -9.72 -8.70
N ARG A 150 -3.69 -8.52 -9.24
CA ARG A 150 -2.54 -7.66 -8.89
C ARG A 150 -2.75 -6.92 -7.57
N ILE A 151 -4.00 -6.79 -7.12
CA ILE A 151 -4.38 -6.07 -5.92
C ILE A 151 -4.16 -6.99 -4.71
N GLU A 152 -3.44 -6.49 -3.72
CA GLU A 152 -3.31 -7.17 -2.42
C GLU A 152 -4.58 -6.97 -1.59
N ILE A 153 -4.89 -7.88 -0.67
CA ILE A 153 -6.04 -7.70 0.25
C ILE A 153 -5.83 -6.51 1.21
N ASP A 154 -4.58 -6.13 1.46
CA ASP A 154 -4.18 -5.02 2.33
C ASP A 154 -2.98 -4.25 1.75
N ASN A 155 -2.78 -3.02 2.23
CA ASN A 155 -1.66 -2.16 1.86
C ASN A 155 -0.51 -2.21 2.88
N ASN A 156 -0.38 -3.31 3.66
CA ASN A 156 0.60 -3.38 4.75
C ASN A 156 2.04 -3.20 4.28
N THR A 157 2.37 -3.60 3.04
CA THR A 157 3.69 -3.35 2.45
C THR A 157 4.02 -1.86 2.39
N VAL A 158 3.05 -1.03 1.98
CA VAL A 158 3.20 0.43 1.93
C VAL A 158 3.31 1.00 3.36
N GLU A 159 2.48 0.52 4.29
CA GLU A 159 2.55 0.95 5.70
C GLU A 159 3.91 0.64 6.34
N ARG A 160 4.49 -0.52 6.02
CA ARG A 160 5.82 -0.90 6.50
C ARG A 160 6.91 -0.01 5.90
N ALA A 161 6.83 0.32 4.61
CA ALA A 161 7.80 1.18 3.94
C ALA A 161 7.80 2.62 4.50
N ILE A 162 6.63 3.18 4.84
CA ILE A 162 6.54 4.54 5.39
C ILE A 162 6.88 4.62 6.89
N ARG A 163 6.77 3.51 7.63
CA ARG A 163 6.95 3.48 9.09
C ARG A 163 8.32 4.00 9.55
N PRO A 164 9.48 3.60 8.96
CA PRO A 164 10.77 4.17 9.32
C PRO A 164 10.81 5.68 9.17
N ILE A 165 10.20 6.24 8.11
CA ILE A 165 10.14 7.68 7.86
C ILE A 165 9.32 8.38 8.94
N CYS A 166 8.16 7.83 9.30
CA CYS A 166 7.33 8.34 10.38
C CYS A 166 8.05 8.33 11.74
N LEU A 167 8.85 7.29 12.02
CA LEU A 167 9.65 7.19 13.24
C LEU A 167 10.83 8.16 13.22
N SER A 168 11.57 8.27 12.12
CA SER A 168 12.65 9.25 11.96
C SER A 168 12.15 10.67 12.14
N ARG A 169 10.98 11.02 11.61
CA ARG A 169 10.34 12.32 11.84
C ARG A 169 10.07 12.58 13.32
N LYS A 170 9.65 11.56 14.08
CA LYS A 170 9.43 11.69 15.55
C LYS A 170 10.74 11.91 16.32
N ASN A 171 11.85 11.44 15.78
CA ASN A 171 13.17 11.50 16.40
C ASN A 171 14.05 12.65 15.88
N ALA A 172 13.62 13.36 14.83
CA ALA A 172 14.30 14.52 14.29
C ALA A 172 13.74 15.80 14.92
N LEU A 173 14.63 16.73 15.30
CA LEU A 173 14.22 18.02 15.85
C LEU A 173 13.66 18.95 14.76
N PHE A 174 14.24 18.91 13.55
CA PHE A 174 13.85 19.75 12.41
C PHE A 174 14.11 19.04 11.08
N ALA A 175 13.36 19.41 10.04
CA ALA A 175 13.58 18.98 8.66
C ALA A 175 14.07 20.12 7.75
N SER A 176 14.57 21.23 8.34
CA SER A 176 15.06 22.41 7.62
C SER A 176 14.07 23.05 6.63
N GLY A 177 12.76 22.91 6.86
CA GLY A 177 11.68 23.48 6.04
C GLY A 177 11.17 22.54 4.93
N ASP A 178 10.31 23.07 4.05
CA ASP A 178 9.66 22.29 2.97
C ASP A 178 10.67 21.68 2.00
N ASP A 179 11.72 22.43 1.64
CA ASP A 179 12.79 21.97 0.76
C ASP A 179 13.58 20.79 1.35
N GLY A 180 13.85 20.84 2.66
CA GLY A 180 14.51 19.74 3.35
C GLY A 180 13.62 18.50 3.42
N GLY A 181 12.31 18.68 3.62
CA GLY A 181 11.33 17.60 3.51
C GLY A 181 11.30 16.94 2.13
N ALA A 182 11.31 17.74 1.06
CA ALA A 182 11.35 17.25 -0.32
C ALA A 182 12.63 16.46 -0.63
N ARG A 183 13.80 16.95 -0.20
CA ARG A 183 15.09 16.25 -0.37
C ARG A 183 15.13 14.93 0.40
N TRP A 184 14.63 14.92 1.63
CA TRP A 184 14.52 13.69 2.42
C TRP A 184 13.62 12.65 1.76
N ALA A 185 12.48 13.09 1.22
CA ALA A 185 11.57 12.22 0.48
C ALA A 185 12.25 11.59 -0.76
N ALA A 186 13.04 12.37 -1.51
CA ALA A 186 13.81 11.84 -2.65
C ALA A 186 14.84 10.77 -2.23
N ILE A 187 15.64 11.04 -1.19
CA ILE A 187 16.62 10.06 -0.67
C ILE A 187 15.92 8.80 -0.17
N ALA A 188 14.86 8.94 0.63
CA ALA A 188 14.09 7.81 1.13
C ALA A 188 13.49 6.96 0.00
N SER A 189 13.06 7.60 -1.09
CA SER A 189 12.52 6.91 -2.27
C SER A 189 13.57 6.02 -2.91
N LEU A 190 14.79 6.54 -3.10
CA LEU A 190 15.92 5.77 -3.63
C LEU A 190 16.31 4.62 -2.69
N VAL A 191 16.37 4.86 -1.38
CA VAL A 191 16.69 3.82 -0.39
C VAL A 191 15.67 2.68 -0.43
N GLU A 192 14.38 2.98 -0.38
CA GLU A 192 13.34 1.94 -0.42
C GLU A 192 13.26 1.26 -1.79
N THR A 193 13.54 1.98 -2.87
CA THR A 193 13.66 1.38 -4.21
C THR A 193 14.86 0.42 -4.28
N CYS A 194 16.01 0.74 -3.68
CA CYS A 194 17.14 -0.19 -3.58
C CYS A 194 16.73 -1.48 -2.87
N LYS A 195 16.06 -1.37 -1.73
CA LYS A 195 15.57 -2.53 -0.96
C LYS A 195 14.62 -3.40 -1.78
N LEU A 196 13.69 -2.80 -2.52
CA LEU A 196 12.77 -3.54 -3.39
C LEU A 196 13.47 -4.30 -4.53
N ASN A 197 14.64 -3.83 -4.96
CA ASN A 197 15.45 -4.43 -6.02
C ASN A 197 16.61 -5.27 -5.48
N GLY A 198 16.68 -5.56 -4.18
CA GLY A 198 17.76 -6.36 -3.58
C GLY A 198 19.14 -5.67 -3.61
N VAL A 199 19.18 -4.35 -3.79
CA VAL A 199 20.41 -3.57 -3.87
C VAL A 199 20.78 -3.03 -2.49
N ASP A 200 22.05 -3.15 -2.11
CA ASP A 200 22.58 -2.48 -0.92
C ASP A 200 22.58 -0.95 -1.12
N PRO A 201 21.82 -0.18 -0.32
CA PRO A 201 21.71 1.26 -0.54
C PRO A 201 23.05 1.99 -0.39
N GLN A 202 23.92 1.55 0.52
CA GLN A 202 25.20 2.24 0.76
C GLN A 202 26.12 2.12 -0.45
N ARG A 203 26.25 0.92 -1.02
CA ARG A 203 27.03 0.66 -2.24
C ARG A 203 26.46 1.42 -3.43
N TYR A 204 25.15 1.40 -3.59
CA TYR A 204 24.46 2.16 -4.63
C TYR A 204 24.74 3.65 -4.54
N PHE A 205 24.56 4.27 -3.37
CA PHE A 205 24.81 5.71 -3.20
C PHE A 205 26.28 6.08 -3.39
N THR A 206 27.20 5.20 -2.98
CA THR A 206 28.64 5.41 -3.22
C THR A 206 28.92 5.51 -4.71
N ASP A 207 28.49 4.52 -5.50
CA ASP A 207 28.69 4.51 -6.96
C ASP A 207 27.94 5.65 -7.66
N LEU A 208 26.66 5.87 -7.28
CA LEU A 208 25.84 6.97 -7.81
C LEU A 208 26.54 8.32 -7.66
N LEU A 209 26.98 8.65 -6.43
CA LEU A 209 27.65 9.92 -6.16
C LEU A 209 29.01 10.01 -6.86
N THR A 210 29.79 8.93 -6.90
CA THR A 210 31.06 8.87 -7.65
C THR A 210 30.84 9.16 -9.13
N ARG A 211 29.84 8.55 -9.78
CA ARG A 211 29.53 8.80 -11.19
C ARG A 211 29.07 10.23 -11.44
N LEU A 212 28.20 10.77 -10.58
CA LEU A 212 27.71 12.13 -10.69
C LEU A 212 28.85 13.16 -10.56
N VAL A 213 29.74 13.00 -9.59
CA VAL A 213 30.92 13.87 -9.40
C VAL A 213 31.87 13.78 -10.60
N ASN A 214 31.99 12.61 -11.22
CA ASN A 214 32.81 12.40 -12.42
C ASN A 214 32.11 12.85 -13.72
N GLY A 215 31.03 13.61 -13.64
CA GLY A 215 30.40 14.26 -14.79
C GLY A 215 29.45 13.36 -15.59
N TRP A 216 28.79 12.39 -14.95
CA TRP A 216 27.76 11.59 -15.61
C TRP A 216 26.70 12.49 -16.27
N PRO A 217 26.38 12.28 -17.56
CA PRO A 217 25.49 13.17 -18.29
C PRO A 217 24.05 13.03 -17.80
N ASN A 218 23.38 14.17 -17.59
CA ASN A 218 21.99 14.22 -17.13
C ASN A 218 21.03 13.45 -18.06
N SER A 219 21.32 13.39 -19.37
CA SER A 219 20.53 12.64 -20.35
C SER A 219 20.54 11.12 -20.13
N ARG A 220 21.46 10.59 -19.30
CA ARG A 220 21.59 9.16 -18.99
C ARG A 220 21.29 8.87 -17.52
N ILE A 221 20.51 9.72 -16.85
CA ILE A 221 20.21 9.54 -15.42
C ILE A 221 19.45 8.23 -15.14
N ASP A 222 18.62 7.80 -16.09
CA ASP A 222 17.81 6.57 -15.97
C ASP A 222 18.69 5.30 -15.87
N GLU A 223 19.91 5.34 -16.40
CA GLU A 223 20.88 4.25 -16.29
C GLU A 223 21.44 4.11 -14.87
N LEU A 224 21.29 5.14 -14.04
CA LEU A 224 21.71 5.12 -12.64
C LEU A 224 20.64 4.61 -11.70
N MET A 225 19.45 4.22 -12.19
CA MET A 225 18.36 3.76 -11.33
C MET A 225 18.71 2.42 -10.64
N PRO A 226 18.18 2.13 -9.43
CA PRO A 226 18.58 0.94 -8.68
C PRO A 226 18.39 -0.39 -9.41
N TRP A 227 17.36 -0.52 -10.25
CA TRP A 227 17.11 -1.72 -11.05
C TRP A 227 18.13 -1.93 -12.19
N CYS A 228 18.66 -0.84 -12.77
CA CYS A 228 19.75 -0.91 -13.75
C CYS A 228 21.05 -1.34 -13.06
N TRP A 229 21.30 -0.81 -11.85
CA TRP A 229 22.48 -1.15 -11.05
C TRP A 229 22.52 -2.62 -10.61
N ALA A 230 21.36 -3.17 -10.23
CA ALA A 230 21.21 -4.59 -9.89
C ALA A 230 21.65 -5.48 -11.06
N SER A 231 21.12 -5.21 -12.25
CA SER A 231 21.40 -5.98 -13.47
C SER A 231 22.88 -5.93 -13.87
N ALA A 232 23.52 -4.76 -13.77
CA ALA A 232 24.94 -4.60 -14.09
C ALA A 232 25.88 -5.30 -13.09
N SER A 233 25.49 -5.36 -11.81
CA SER A 233 26.27 -6.01 -10.76
C SER A 233 26.26 -7.53 -10.88
N GLU A 234 25.12 -8.12 -11.27
CA GLU A 234 25.00 -9.56 -11.56
C GLU A 234 25.83 -9.98 -12.77
N GLN A 235 25.91 -9.13 -13.81
CA GLN A 235 26.77 -9.37 -14.98
C GLN A 235 28.26 -9.32 -14.62
N THR A 236 28.66 -8.43 -13.71
CA THR A 236 30.06 -8.31 -13.28
C THR A 236 30.49 -9.49 -12.40
N SER A 237 29.56 -10.05 -11.60
CA SER A 237 29.84 -11.22 -10.76
C SER A 237 29.82 -12.56 -11.51
N SER A 238 29.32 -12.59 -12.75
CA SER A 238 29.20 -13.80 -13.59
C SER A 238 30.23 -13.89 -14.72
N ALA A 239 31.13 -12.90 -14.85
CA ALA A 239 32.27 -12.98 -15.74
C ALA A 239 33.31 -13.98 -15.17
N PRO A 240 33.75 -14.99 -15.96
CA PRO A 240 34.80 -15.90 -15.51
C PRO A 240 36.13 -15.14 -15.41
N ALA A 241 36.89 -15.47 -14.37
CA ALA A 241 38.24 -14.95 -14.11
C ALA A 241 39.25 -15.35 -15.19
#